data_AF-A0A916M8T5-F1
#
_entry.id   AF-A0A916M8T5-F1
#
_cell.length_a   1.000
_cell.length_b   1.000
_cell.length_c   1.000
_cell.angle_alpha   90.00
_cell.angle_beta   90.00
_cell.angle_gamma   90.00
#
_symmetry.space_group_name_H-M   'P 1'
#
loop_
_entity.id
_entity.type
_entity.pdbx_description
1 polymer ?
#
loop_
_entity_poly.entity_id
_entity_poly.type
_entity_poly.pdbx_seq_one_letter_code
_entity_poly.pdbx_strand_id
1 'polypeptide(L)'
;FRHSFRIEPDAEITIEVNPGTVDPASLAAYRSLGFNRLSIGVQSFDPGALAFLGRIHSADDARRCIRDARDAGFANLSIDLIYAVPGQTDASWYATLDEAIALRPEHISAYSLIVEEDTPLYVQVREGNVTPHTDPREAALYEGTMARLSAAGYDHYEVSNYARPGCRSRHNSSYWDHAPYLGFGPSAHSFVASSAEGPALRWSNVRSLQGWSGMIEKGERPVSQEEVLSGQEVFDEGIFLGLRANGLDRARVERLSGIRFTGRQHQTLADLVGAGLAVEEEGRFRLTPAGFVICDEICARLLVP
;
A
#
# COMPACT_ATOMS: atom_id res chain seq x y z
N PHE A 1 -13.68 7.16 -20.15
CA PHE A 1 -13.98 6.67 -18.78
C PHE A 1 -15.36 7.09 -18.30
N ARG A 2 -15.64 8.37 -18.03
CA ARG A 2 -16.95 8.85 -17.50
C ARG A 2 -18.18 8.54 -18.38
N HIS A 3 -17.98 8.33 -19.69
CA HIS A 3 -19.03 7.88 -20.60
C HIS A 3 -19.27 6.36 -20.58
N SER A 4 -18.35 5.59 -20.01
CA SER A 4 -18.34 4.12 -20.01
C SER A 4 -18.64 3.53 -18.63
N PHE A 5 -18.35 4.30 -17.57
CA PHE A 5 -18.57 3.89 -16.18
C PHE A 5 -19.35 4.97 -15.44
N ARG A 6 -20.31 4.53 -14.62
CA ARG A 6 -20.93 5.38 -13.61
C ARG A 6 -19.96 5.55 -12.45
N ILE A 7 -19.64 6.80 -12.13
CA ILE A 7 -18.78 7.14 -10.99
C ILE A 7 -19.67 7.73 -9.91
N GLU A 8 -19.61 7.15 -8.71
CA GLU A 8 -20.39 7.66 -7.58
C GLU A 8 -19.94 9.07 -7.20
N PRO A 9 -20.85 9.95 -6.75
CA PRO A 9 -20.53 11.35 -6.46
C PRO A 9 -19.44 11.55 -5.40
N ASP A 10 -19.30 10.60 -4.48
CA ASP A 10 -18.34 10.60 -3.38
C ASP A 10 -17.09 9.73 -3.67
N ALA A 11 -16.93 9.23 -4.89
CA ALA A 11 -15.82 8.35 -5.25
C ALA A 11 -14.46 9.03 -4.99
N GLU A 12 -13.51 8.28 -4.44
CA GLU A 12 -12.11 8.71 -4.41
C GLU A 12 -11.53 8.66 -5.82
N ILE A 13 -11.02 9.79 -6.30
CA ILE A 13 -10.34 9.94 -7.58
C ILE A 13 -8.93 10.42 -7.25
N THR A 14 -8.00 9.47 -7.17
CA THR A 14 -6.62 9.70 -6.73
C THR A 14 -5.65 9.74 -7.91
N ILE A 15 -4.57 10.50 -7.78
CA ILE A 15 -3.43 10.51 -8.71
C ILE A 15 -2.13 10.57 -7.92
N GLU A 16 -1.09 9.94 -8.45
CA GLU A 16 0.26 9.97 -7.90
C GLU A 16 1.12 10.98 -8.66
N VAL A 17 1.95 11.72 -7.93
CA VAL A 17 2.89 12.68 -8.50
C VAL A 17 4.23 12.61 -7.77
N ASN A 18 5.30 12.97 -8.45
CA ASN A 18 6.60 13.18 -7.82
C ASN A 18 6.92 14.68 -7.81
N PRO A 19 7.56 15.20 -6.75
CA PRO A 19 8.12 16.54 -6.80
C PRO A 19 9.07 16.67 -8.02
N GLY A 20 9.01 17.80 -8.71
CA GLY A 20 9.79 18.04 -9.93
C GLY A 20 9.15 17.51 -11.23
N THR A 21 8.06 16.73 -11.18
CA THR A 21 7.33 16.27 -12.38
C THR A 21 6.00 16.99 -12.60
N VAL A 22 5.63 17.90 -11.70
CA VAL A 22 4.39 18.68 -11.76
C VAL A 22 4.66 20.13 -11.37
N ASP A 23 3.81 21.02 -11.87
CA ASP A 23 3.81 22.45 -11.57
C ASP A 23 2.40 22.91 -11.13
N PRO A 24 2.24 24.16 -10.66
CA PRO A 24 0.94 24.65 -10.20
C PRO A 24 -0.17 24.57 -11.27
N ALA A 25 0.17 24.75 -12.55
CA ALA A 25 -0.78 24.63 -13.65
C ALA A 25 -1.30 23.20 -13.82
N SER A 26 -0.41 22.21 -13.72
CA SER A 26 -0.74 20.78 -13.77
C SER A 26 -1.64 20.39 -12.60
N LEU A 27 -1.31 20.84 -11.38
CA LEU A 27 -2.11 20.55 -10.19
C LEU A 27 -3.51 21.17 -10.26
N ALA A 28 -3.64 22.41 -10.70
CA ALA A 28 -4.93 23.05 -10.94
C ALA A 28 -5.74 22.32 -12.02
N ALA A 29 -5.07 21.86 -13.10
CA ALA A 29 -5.69 21.06 -14.13
C ALA A 29 -6.23 19.74 -13.57
N TYR A 30 -5.44 19.00 -12.77
CA TYR A 30 -5.90 17.76 -12.12
C TYR A 30 -7.11 18.00 -11.23
N ARG A 31 -7.13 19.06 -10.41
CA ARG A 31 -8.32 19.41 -9.62
C ARG A 31 -9.53 19.69 -10.49
N SER A 32 -9.36 20.45 -11.58
CA SER A 32 -10.45 20.76 -12.52
C SER A 32 -11.01 19.51 -13.22
N LEU A 33 -10.18 18.49 -13.41
CA LEU A 33 -10.57 17.20 -13.96
C LEU A 33 -11.33 16.33 -12.94
N GLY A 34 -11.34 16.72 -11.66
CA GLY A 34 -12.09 16.06 -10.58
C GLY A 34 -11.25 15.13 -9.71
N PHE A 35 -9.91 15.12 -9.82
CA PHE A 35 -9.06 14.42 -8.86
C PHE A 35 -9.25 15.04 -7.47
N ASN A 36 -9.63 14.23 -6.49
CA ASN A 36 -9.95 14.71 -5.14
C ASN A 36 -8.91 14.32 -4.07
N ARG A 37 -8.02 13.36 -4.37
CA ARG A 37 -6.87 12.94 -3.56
C ARG A 37 -5.57 12.98 -4.37
N LEU A 38 -4.45 13.28 -3.73
CA LEU A 38 -3.11 13.32 -4.35
C LEU A 38 -2.11 12.55 -3.48
N SER A 39 -1.37 11.60 -4.06
CA SER A 39 -0.21 10.97 -3.40
C SER A 39 1.09 11.56 -3.92
N ILE A 40 1.95 12.03 -3.03
CA ILE A 40 3.20 12.70 -3.37
C ILE A 40 4.37 11.83 -2.92
N GLY A 41 5.14 11.35 -3.90
CA GLY A 41 6.33 10.51 -3.68
C GLY A 41 7.53 11.30 -3.15
N VAL A 42 7.47 11.75 -1.90
CA VAL A 42 8.53 12.54 -1.24
C VAL A 42 9.76 11.69 -0.93
N GLN A 43 9.52 10.49 -0.42
CA GLN A 43 10.47 9.46 0.01
C GLN A 43 11.33 9.82 1.22
N SER A 44 11.93 11.02 1.24
CA SER A 44 12.71 11.52 2.37
C SER A 44 12.86 13.04 2.30
N PHE A 45 13.18 13.67 3.43
CA PHE A 45 13.68 15.05 3.48
C PHE A 45 15.21 15.11 3.69
N ASP A 46 15.85 13.95 3.90
CA ASP A 46 17.30 13.83 3.99
C ASP A 46 17.95 13.78 2.58
N PRO A 47 18.89 14.69 2.27
CA PRO A 47 19.55 14.71 0.96
C PRO A 47 20.32 13.42 0.63
N GLY A 48 20.91 12.76 1.64
CA GLY A 48 21.66 11.52 1.45
C GLY A 48 20.75 10.37 1.01
N ALA A 49 19.61 10.22 1.69
CA ALA A 49 18.59 9.24 1.34
C ALA A 49 17.98 9.52 -0.05
N LEU A 50 17.68 10.78 -0.38
CA LEU A 50 17.16 11.14 -1.71
C LEU A 50 18.16 10.82 -2.83
N ALA A 51 19.44 11.13 -2.61
CA ALA A 51 20.51 10.81 -3.56
C ALA A 51 20.67 9.30 -3.74
N PHE A 52 20.63 8.53 -2.64
CA PHE A 52 20.68 7.06 -2.69
C PHE A 52 19.52 6.47 -3.49
N LEU A 53 18.30 6.99 -3.28
CA LEU A 53 17.09 6.58 -3.98
C LEU A 53 16.99 7.09 -5.42
N GLY A 54 18.01 7.80 -5.92
CA GLY A 54 18.05 8.34 -7.29
C GLY A 54 16.98 9.40 -7.56
N ARG A 55 16.52 10.12 -6.53
CA ARG A 55 15.45 11.11 -6.68
C ARG A 55 15.96 12.38 -7.33
N ILE A 56 15.18 12.88 -8.29
CA ILE A 56 15.49 14.09 -9.06
C ILE A 56 15.10 15.38 -8.33
N HIS A 57 14.53 15.27 -7.12
CA HIS A 57 13.99 16.38 -6.35
C HIS A 57 14.71 16.54 -5.01
N SER A 58 14.73 17.76 -4.49
CA SER A 58 15.21 18.09 -3.15
C SER A 58 14.07 18.11 -2.13
N ALA A 59 14.43 18.22 -0.84
CA ALA A 59 13.47 18.47 0.23
C ALA A 59 12.66 19.76 0.00
N ASP A 60 13.28 20.82 -0.54
CA ASP A 60 12.60 22.08 -0.85
C ASP A 60 11.61 21.94 -2.00
N ASP A 61 11.92 21.09 -2.99
CA ASP A 61 11.00 20.75 -4.06
C ASP A 61 9.79 19.97 -3.54
N ALA A 62 10.00 19.04 -2.60
CA ALA A 62 8.92 18.33 -1.93
C ALA A 62 8.01 19.28 -1.14
N ARG A 63 8.59 20.15 -0.31
CA ARG A 63 7.85 21.18 0.46
C ARG A 63 7.03 22.08 -0.45
N ARG A 64 7.63 22.54 -1.55
CA ARG A 64 6.95 23.36 -2.56
C ARG A 64 5.80 22.59 -3.21
N CYS A 65 6.03 21.36 -3.66
CA CYS A 65 4.99 20.53 -4.28
C CYS A 65 3.77 20.35 -3.37
N ILE A 66 3.99 20.09 -2.08
CA ILE A 66 2.91 19.95 -1.09
C ILE A 66 2.12 21.25 -0.92
N ARG A 67 2.82 22.39 -0.80
CA ARG A 67 2.17 23.71 -0.70
C ARG A 67 1.37 24.02 -1.96
N ASP A 68 1.97 23.86 -3.13
CA ASP A 68 1.33 24.15 -4.41
C ASP A 68 0.11 23.23 -4.65
N ALA A 69 0.14 21.99 -4.16
CA ALA A 69 -1.01 21.09 -4.18
C ALA A 69 -2.14 21.57 -3.28
N ARG A 70 -1.84 22.09 -2.08
CA ARG A 70 -2.85 22.72 -1.22
C ARG A 70 -3.42 23.99 -1.85
N ASP A 71 -2.57 24.83 -2.45
CA ASP A 71 -2.99 26.06 -3.14
C ASP A 71 -3.89 25.75 -4.34
N ALA A 72 -3.67 24.62 -5.02
CA ALA A 72 -4.55 24.12 -6.08
C ALA A 72 -5.91 23.62 -5.57
N GLY A 73 -6.07 23.40 -4.26
CA GLY A 73 -7.32 22.97 -3.62
C GLY A 73 -7.39 21.48 -3.28
N PHE A 74 -6.26 20.75 -3.23
CA PHE A 74 -6.25 19.39 -2.69
C PHE A 74 -6.37 19.42 -1.16
N ALA A 75 -7.46 18.87 -0.64
CA ALA A 75 -7.73 18.74 0.80
C ALA A 75 -7.37 17.37 1.38
N ASN A 76 -7.04 16.39 0.53
CA ASN A 76 -6.61 15.05 0.95
C ASN A 76 -5.28 14.72 0.26
N LEU A 77 -4.18 14.97 0.98
CA LEU A 77 -2.82 14.73 0.54
C LEU A 77 -2.25 13.50 1.25
N SER A 78 -1.62 12.63 0.47
CA SER A 78 -0.73 11.57 0.93
C SER A 78 0.72 11.96 0.68
N ILE A 79 1.59 11.67 1.65
CA ILE A 79 3.04 11.73 1.50
C ILE A 79 3.59 10.32 1.62
N ASP A 80 4.30 9.86 0.60
CA ASP A 80 4.94 8.56 0.60
C ASP A 80 6.41 8.73 1.04
N LEU A 81 6.84 7.91 2.00
CA LEU A 81 8.15 7.93 2.65
C LEU A 81 8.77 6.54 2.60
N ILE A 82 10.11 6.49 2.60
CA ILE A 82 10.88 5.25 2.62
C ILE A 82 11.88 5.30 3.78
N TYR A 83 11.81 4.30 4.65
CA TYR A 83 12.77 4.08 5.74
C TYR A 83 13.64 2.85 5.47
N ALA A 84 14.60 2.60 6.36
CA ALA A 84 15.63 1.58 6.16
C ALA A 84 16.43 1.78 4.87
N VAL A 85 16.68 3.05 4.51
CA VAL A 85 17.56 3.37 3.37
C VAL A 85 19.02 3.17 3.79
N PRO A 86 19.88 2.45 3.04
CA PRO A 86 21.29 2.28 3.39
C PRO A 86 21.99 3.62 3.71
N GLY A 87 22.69 3.64 4.84
CA GLY A 87 23.31 4.88 5.39
C GLY A 87 22.36 5.79 6.18
N GLN A 88 21.05 5.56 6.16
CA GLN A 88 20.09 6.28 7.00
C GLN A 88 20.32 5.95 8.47
N THR A 89 20.31 6.99 9.30
CA THR A 89 20.37 6.85 10.76
C THR A 89 18.97 6.95 11.34
N ASP A 90 18.76 6.42 12.54
CA ASP A 90 17.46 6.51 13.20
C ASP A 90 17.10 7.99 13.41
N ALA A 91 18.08 8.83 13.76
CA ALA A 91 17.89 10.28 13.88
C ALA A 91 17.44 10.94 12.57
N SER A 92 18.01 10.56 11.41
CA SER A 92 17.61 11.14 10.13
C SER A 92 16.25 10.63 9.65
N TRP A 93 15.89 9.37 9.95
CA TRP A 93 14.54 8.86 9.72
C TRP A 93 13.50 9.59 10.57
N TYR A 94 13.75 9.71 11.87
CA TYR A 94 12.85 10.39 12.78
C TYR A 94 12.70 11.88 12.43
N ALA A 95 13.78 12.57 12.03
CA ALA A 95 13.68 13.93 11.51
C ALA A 95 12.79 14.02 10.25
N THR A 96 12.89 13.04 9.33
CA THR A 96 12.02 12.95 8.15
C THR A 96 10.55 12.78 8.53
N LEU A 97 10.24 11.91 9.51
CA LEU A 97 8.88 11.73 10.02
C LEU A 97 8.32 12.99 10.68
N ASP A 98 9.12 13.67 11.53
CA ASP A 98 8.69 14.91 12.18
C ASP A 98 8.34 15.99 11.18
N GLU A 99 9.15 16.10 10.13
CA GLU A 99 8.90 17.05 9.08
C GLU A 99 7.63 16.72 8.29
N ALA A 100 7.43 15.45 7.93
CA ALA A 100 6.18 15.01 7.29
C ALA A 100 4.96 15.34 8.17
N ILE A 101 5.03 15.07 9.47
CA ILE A 101 3.97 15.40 10.45
C ILE A 101 3.72 16.92 10.48
N ALA A 102 4.78 17.75 10.47
CA ALA A 102 4.68 19.21 10.51
C ALA A 102 4.03 19.80 9.25
N LEU A 103 4.17 19.13 8.10
CA LEU A 103 3.48 19.48 6.86
C LEU A 103 1.98 19.09 6.90
N ARG A 104 1.58 18.33 7.92
CA ARG A 104 0.19 17.93 8.22
C ARG A 104 -0.55 17.35 7.02
N PRO A 105 -0.02 16.34 6.30
CA PRO A 105 -0.81 15.63 5.30
C PRO A 105 -1.99 14.92 5.96
N GLU A 106 -3.00 14.58 5.18
CA GLU A 106 -4.13 13.79 5.65
C GLU A 106 -3.76 12.29 5.74
N HIS A 107 -2.75 11.88 4.99
CA HIS A 107 -2.30 10.50 4.87
C HIS A 107 -0.77 10.42 4.76
N ILE A 108 -0.16 9.40 5.35
CA ILE A 108 1.27 9.10 5.23
C ILE A 108 1.41 7.61 4.91
N SER A 109 2.16 7.33 3.86
CA SER A 109 2.62 5.97 3.53
C SER A 109 4.10 5.89 3.93
N ALA A 110 4.50 4.91 4.74
CA ALA A 110 5.88 4.70 5.16
C ALA A 110 6.28 3.25 4.88
N TYR A 111 7.14 3.07 3.89
CA TYR A 111 7.60 1.76 3.41
C TYR A 111 9.02 1.47 3.89
N SER A 112 9.31 0.22 4.28
CA SER A 112 10.71 -0.23 4.37
C SER A 112 11.27 -0.32 2.96
N LEU A 113 12.54 0.03 2.76
CA LEU A 113 13.20 -0.19 1.49
C LEU A 113 13.37 -1.69 1.23
N ILE A 114 12.68 -2.20 0.22
CA ILE A 114 12.80 -3.59 -0.22
C ILE A 114 13.86 -3.70 -1.33
N VAL A 115 14.75 -4.68 -1.18
CA VAL A 115 15.73 -5.03 -2.22
C VAL A 115 15.11 -6.06 -3.16
N GLU A 116 14.48 -5.58 -4.22
CA GLU A 116 13.83 -6.42 -5.23
C GLU A 116 14.84 -7.07 -6.18
N GLU A 117 14.63 -8.35 -6.50
CA GLU A 117 15.40 -9.06 -7.52
C GLU A 117 15.35 -8.32 -8.87
N ASP A 118 16.38 -8.49 -9.69
CA ASP A 118 16.53 -7.83 -10.99
C ASP A 118 16.63 -6.29 -10.96
N THR A 119 16.81 -5.69 -9.78
CA THR A 119 17.09 -4.24 -9.66
C THR A 119 18.59 -3.93 -9.61
N PRO A 120 19.01 -2.71 -10.01
CA PRO A 120 20.39 -2.25 -9.80
C PRO A 120 20.81 -2.31 -8.32
N LEU A 121 19.89 -2.05 -7.39
CA LEU A 121 20.15 -2.13 -5.95
C LEU A 121 20.48 -3.57 -5.51
N TYR A 122 19.73 -4.57 -6.00
CA TYR A 122 20.02 -5.97 -5.71
C TYR A 122 21.42 -6.38 -6.16
N VAL A 123 21.84 -5.92 -7.34
CA VAL A 123 23.22 -6.16 -7.83
C VAL A 123 24.25 -5.54 -6.87
N GLN A 124 24.06 -4.29 -6.45
CA GLN A 124 24.97 -3.62 -5.51
C GLN A 124 25.04 -4.30 -4.14
N VAL A 125 23.91 -4.78 -3.61
CA VAL A 125 23.86 -5.52 -2.35
C VAL A 125 24.58 -6.86 -2.49
N ARG A 126 24.32 -7.61 -3.56
CA ARG A 126 24.96 -8.90 -3.83
C ARG A 126 26.47 -8.77 -4.03
N GLU A 127 26.94 -7.65 -4.58
CA GLU A 127 28.37 -7.34 -4.74
C GLU A 127 29.03 -6.79 -3.46
N GLY A 128 28.28 -6.56 -2.40
CA GLY A 128 28.79 -6.01 -1.13
C GLY A 128 29.07 -4.51 -1.15
N ASN A 129 28.65 -3.80 -2.21
CA ASN A 129 28.80 -2.35 -2.34
C ASN A 129 27.78 -1.59 -1.48
N VAL A 130 26.65 -2.21 -1.17
CA VAL A 130 25.60 -1.67 -0.31
C VAL A 130 25.27 -2.69 0.77
N THR A 131 25.24 -2.25 2.03
CA THR A 131 24.78 -3.07 3.15
C THR A 131 23.35 -2.66 3.51
N PRO A 132 22.35 -3.55 3.34
CA PRO A 132 20.99 -3.29 3.80
C PRO A 132 20.94 -3.23 5.34
N HIS A 133 19.84 -2.74 5.88
CA HIS A 133 19.61 -2.80 7.32
C HIS A 133 19.35 -4.24 7.75
N THR A 134 19.48 -4.50 9.06
CA THR A 134 19.20 -5.81 9.65
C THR A 134 17.75 -5.88 10.12
N ASP A 135 17.14 -7.06 10.08
CA ASP A 135 15.73 -7.26 10.51
C ASP A 135 15.44 -6.69 11.90
N PRO A 136 16.30 -6.85 12.94
CA PRO A 136 16.03 -6.26 14.25
C PRO A 136 15.98 -4.73 14.24
N ARG A 137 16.78 -4.09 13.37
CA ARG A 137 16.76 -2.64 13.22
C ARG A 137 15.55 -2.17 12.43
N GLU A 138 15.18 -2.87 11.36
CA GLU A 138 13.97 -2.56 10.59
C GLU A 138 12.70 -2.70 11.44
N ALA A 139 12.61 -3.75 12.26
CA ALA A 139 11.52 -3.93 13.21
C ALA A 139 11.43 -2.74 14.20
N ALA A 140 12.55 -2.29 14.75
CA ALA A 140 12.58 -1.13 15.64
C ALA A 140 12.17 0.18 14.94
N LEU A 141 12.58 0.38 13.67
CA LEU A 141 12.14 1.52 12.86
C LEU A 141 10.64 1.46 12.56
N TYR A 142 10.12 0.27 12.27
CA TYR A 142 8.69 0.05 12.03
C TYR A 142 7.86 0.37 13.28
N GLU A 143 8.22 -0.19 14.44
CA GLU A 143 7.58 0.11 15.72
C GLU A 143 7.65 1.58 16.10
N GLY A 144 8.82 2.20 15.95
CA GLY A 144 9.01 3.62 16.22
C GLY A 144 8.19 4.51 15.28
N THR A 145 8.05 4.13 14.01
CA THR A 145 7.22 4.82 13.02
C THR A 145 5.75 4.76 13.43
N MET A 146 5.23 3.56 13.72
CA MET A 146 3.85 3.38 14.17
C MET A 146 3.56 4.20 15.42
N ALA A 147 4.42 4.12 16.45
CA ALA A 147 4.24 4.83 17.71
C ALA A 147 4.21 6.35 17.50
N ARG A 148 5.12 6.88 16.68
CA ARG A 148 5.26 8.32 16.45
C ARG A 148 4.11 8.90 15.63
N LEU A 149 3.69 8.20 14.57
CA LEU A 149 2.55 8.62 13.76
C LEU A 149 1.23 8.50 14.55
N SER A 150 1.07 7.44 15.36
CA SER A 150 -0.07 7.30 16.27
C SER A 150 -0.14 8.44 17.29
N ALA A 151 0.98 8.80 17.91
CA ALA A 151 1.06 9.93 18.83
C ALA A 151 0.73 11.28 18.15
N ALA A 152 1.00 11.42 16.85
CA ALA A 152 0.62 12.58 16.05
C ALA A 152 -0.86 12.56 15.58
N GLY A 153 -1.61 11.50 15.91
CA GLY A 153 -3.02 11.35 15.60
C GLY A 153 -3.30 10.79 14.21
N TYR A 154 -2.39 9.99 13.66
CA TYR A 154 -2.64 9.15 12.49
C TYR A 154 -2.96 7.73 12.93
N ASP A 155 -4.00 7.16 12.37
CA ASP A 155 -4.43 5.79 12.59
C ASP A 155 -3.69 4.84 11.64
N HIS A 156 -3.00 3.84 12.21
CA HIS A 156 -2.34 2.76 11.46
C HIS A 156 -3.39 1.73 11.03
N TYR A 157 -3.76 1.76 9.76
CA TYR A 157 -4.90 0.98 9.27
C TYR A 157 -4.52 -0.20 8.39
N GLU A 158 -3.26 -0.25 7.93
CA GLU A 158 -2.64 -1.38 7.25
C GLU A 158 -1.12 -1.24 7.30
N VAL A 159 -0.39 -2.28 6.88
CA VAL A 159 1.08 -2.42 7.00
C VAL A 159 1.84 -1.11 6.87
N SER A 160 1.67 -0.35 5.80
CA SER A 160 2.51 0.82 5.50
C SER A 160 1.81 2.17 5.65
N ASN A 161 0.50 2.23 5.89
CA ASN A 161 -0.28 3.45 5.76
C ASN A 161 -0.93 3.91 7.06
N TYR A 162 -0.91 5.22 7.20
CA TYR A 162 -1.34 5.96 8.36
C TYR A 162 -2.22 7.11 7.88
N ALA A 163 -3.39 7.28 8.50
CA ALA A 163 -4.33 8.31 8.04
C ALA A 163 -4.94 9.07 9.20
N ARG A 164 -5.24 10.35 8.97
CA ARG A 164 -6.18 11.09 9.82
C ARG A 164 -7.56 10.39 9.77
N PRO A 165 -8.37 10.51 10.83
CA PRO A 165 -9.73 9.97 10.82
C PRO A 165 -10.52 10.44 9.59
N GLY A 166 -11.10 9.49 8.85
CA GLY A 166 -11.85 9.78 7.61
C GLY A 166 -10.99 9.96 6.35
N CYS A 167 -9.66 9.86 6.44
CA CYS A 167 -8.75 10.05 5.31
C CYS A 167 -7.98 8.78 4.89
N ARG A 168 -8.41 7.60 5.37
CA ARG A 168 -7.88 6.32 4.89
C ARG A 168 -8.09 6.21 3.38
N SER A 169 -7.07 5.75 2.67
CA SER A 169 -7.12 5.64 1.20
C SER A 169 -8.10 4.55 0.78
N ARG A 170 -9.19 4.92 0.09
CA ARG A 170 -10.15 3.94 -0.44
C ARG A 170 -9.50 3.06 -1.50
N HIS A 171 -8.57 3.63 -2.29
CA HIS A 171 -7.78 2.90 -3.27
C HIS A 171 -6.92 1.81 -2.61
N ASN A 172 -6.11 2.14 -1.60
CA ASN A 172 -5.25 1.15 -0.95
C ASN A 172 -6.08 0.12 -0.16
N SER A 173 -7.12 0.55 0.56
CA SER A 173 -8.01 -0.36 1.29
C SER A 173 -8.71 -1.35 0.38
N SER A 174 -9.03 -1.00 -0.87
CA SER A 174 -9.72 -1.91 -1.80
C SER A 174 -8.94 -3.21 -2.06
N TYR A 175 -7.61 -3.12 -2.14
CA TYR A 175 -6.75 -4.30 -2.32
C TYR A 175 -6.79 -5.20 -1.08
N TRP A 176 -6.67 -4.60 0.10
CA TRP A 176 -6.70 -5.33 1.38
C TRP A 176 -8.07 -5.94 1.69
N ASP A 177 -9.14 -5.27 1.28
CA ASP A 177 -10.51 -5.73 1.45
C ASP A 177 -10.90 -6.77 0.39
N HIS A 178 -9.97 -7.23 -0.46
CA HIS A 178 -10.20 -8.18 -1.54
C HIS A 178 -11.38 -7.75 -2.44
N ALA A 179 -11.44 -6.44 -2.72
CA ALA A 179 -12.49 -5.86 -3.55
C ALA A 179 -12.15 -6.00 -5.04
N PRO A 180 -13.14 -6.21 -5.93
CA PRO A 180 -12.91 -6.23 -7.37
C PRO A 180 -12.34 -4.90 -7.90
N TYR A 181 -11.43 -4.99 -8.88
CA TYR A 181 -10.88 -3.84 -9.57
C TYR A 181 -10.51 -4.16 -11.03
N LEU A 182 -10.54 -3.13 -11.87
CA LEU A 182 -10.13 -3.21 -13.28
C LEU A 182 -8.91 -2.33 -13.49
N GLY A 183 -7.83 -2.94 -13.99
CA GLY A 183 -6.61 -2.27 -14.38
C GLY A 183 -6.58 -1.98 -15.87
N PHE A 184 -6.18 -0.76 -16.21
CA PHE A 184 -6.02 -0.29 -17.59
C PHE A 184 -4.58 0.12 -17.85
N GLY A 185 -4.09 -0.15 -19.06
CA GLY A 185 -2.72 0.14 -19.46
C GLY A 185 -1.78 -1.06 -19.35
N PRO A 186 -0.52 -0.90 -19.79
CA PRO A 186 0.49 -1.94 -19.72
C PRO A 186 0.77 -2.34 -18.28
N SER A 187 1.04 -3.63 -18.05
CA SER A 187 1.30 -4.22 -16.71
C SER A 187 0.15 -4.12 -15.70
N ALA A 188 -0.97 -3.49 -16.04
CA ALA A 188 -2.09 -3.33 -15.11
C ALA A 188 -2.72 -4.68 -14.78
N HIS A 189 -3.05 -4.88 -13.51
CA HIS A 189 -3.72 -6.08 -13.03
C HIS A 189 -5.20 -5.80 -12.81
N SER A 190 -6.01 -6.83 -12.90
CA SER A 190 -7.43 -6.78 -12.57
C SER A 190 -7.82 -8.00 -11.77
N PHE A 191 -8.86 -7.84 -10.97
CA PHE A 191 -9.42 -8.88 -10.14
C PHE A 191 -10.94 -8.75 -10.11
N VAL A 192 -11.62 -9.87 -10.29
CA VAL A 192 -13.06 -10.00 -9.99
C VAL A 192 -13.23 -11.09 -8.94
N ALA A 193 -14.00 -10.76 -7.91
CA ALA A 193 -14.30 -11.68 -6.83
C ALA A 193 -15.27 -12.78 -7.27
N SER A 194 -15.28 -13.88 -6.52
CA SER A 194 -16.24 -14.96 -6.72
C SER A 194 -17.68 -14.45 -6.59
N SER A 195 -18.56 -14.96 -7.44
CA SER A 195 -19.98 -14.60 -7.43
C SER A 195 -20.85 -15.78 -7.90
N ALA A 196 -22.16 -15.59 -7.92
CA ALA A 196 -23.07 -16.55 -8.53
C ALA A 196 -22.79 -16.75 -10.04
N GLU A 197 -22.11 -15.80 -10.69
CA GLU A 197 -21.83 -15.81 -12.14
C GLU A 197 -20.52 -16.52 -12.48
N GLY A 198 -19.64 -16.77 -11.51
CA GLY A 198 -18.36 -17.43 -11.76
C GLY A 198 -17.37 -17.39 -10.60
N PRO A 199 -16.25 -18.14 -10.72
CA PRO A 199 -15.17 -18.12 -9.74
C PRO A 199 -14.45 -16.78 -9.72
N ALA A 200 -13.62 -16.57 -8.70
CA ALA A 200 -12.73 -15.42 -8.67
C ALA A 200 -11.69 -15.54 -9.80
N LEU A 201 -11.42 -14.42 -10.49
CA LEU A 201 -10.52 -14.35 -11.63
C LEU A 201 -9.56 -13.18 -11.48
N ARG A 202 -8.28 -13.43 -11.73
CA ARG A 202 -7.22 -12.42 -11.74
C ARG A 202 -6.51 -12.48 -13.09
N TRP A 203 -6.18 -11.32 -13.65
CA TRP A 203 -5.40 -11.26 -14.88
C TRP A 203 -4.49 -10.03 -14.90
N SER A 204 -3.43 -10.13 -15.72
CA SER A 204 -2.50 -9.03 -15.97
C SER A 204 -2.45 -8.67 -17.44
N ASN A 205 -2.30 -7.39 -17.73
CA ASN A 205 -2.09 -6.90 -19.08
C ASN A 205 -0.63 -7.08 -19.52
N VAL A 206 -0.41 -7.16 -20.82
CA VAL A 206 0.92 -7.19 -21.44
C VAL A 206 1.79 -6.05 -20.90
N ARG A 207 3.02 -6.39 -20.47
CA ARG A 207 3.95 -5.45 -19.83
C ARG A 207 4.54 -4.43 -20.81
N SER A 208 4.84 -4.85 -22.03
CA SER A 208 5.43 -3.97 -23.06
C SER A 208 4.41 -2.94 -23.52
N LEU A 209 4.77 -1.65 -23.44
CA LEU A 209 3.92 -0.56 -23.94
C LEU A 209 3.56 -0.75 -25.42
N GLN A 210 4.55 -1.09 -26.26
CA GLN A 210 4.34 -1.33 -27.69
C GLN A 210 3.49 -2.57 -27.95
N GLY A 211 3.72 -3.65 -27.18
CA GLY A 211 2.92 -4.87 -27.28
C GLY A 211 1.46 -4.63 -26.89
N TRP A 212 1.26 -3.94 -25.77
CA TRP A 212 -0.06 -3.56 -25.28
C TRP A 212 -0.81 -2.66 -26.28
N SER A 213 -0.17 -1.60 -26.78
CA SER A 213 -0.81 -0.67 -27.72
C SER A 213 -1.16 -1.36 -29.04
N GLY A 214 -0.26 -2.19 -29.57
CA GLY A 214 -0.48 -2.92 -30.81
C GLY A 214 -1.63 -3.94 -30.75
N MET A 215 -1.92 -4.52 -29.59
CA MET A 215 -3.10 -5.38 -29.39
C MET A 215 -4.39 -4.55 -29.34
N ILE A 216 -4.38 -3.43 -28.60
CA ILE A 216 -5.53 -2.53 -28.51
C ILE A 216 -5.93 -1.99 -29.89
N GLU A 217 -4.96 -1.56 -30.71
CA GLU A 217 -5.20 -1.06 -32.07
C GLU A 217 -5.86 -2.10 -32.99
N LYS A 218 -5.67 -3.39 -32.72
CA LYS A 218 -6.31 -4.50 -33.44
C LYS A 218 -7.68 -4.91 -32.87
N GLY A 219 -8.11 -4.28 -31.77
CA GLY A 219 -9.33 -4.67 -31.05
C GLY A 219 -9.18 -5.95 -30.23
N GLU A 220 -7.96 -6.36 -29.91
CA GLU A 220 -7.65 -7.55 -29.11
C GLU A 220 -7.59 -7.19 -27.61
N ARG A 221 -7.90 -8.17 -26.74
CA ARG A 221 -7.71 -8.02 -25.29
C ARG A 221 -6.21 -8.17 -24.96
N PRO A 222 -5.55 -7.17 -24.35
CA PRO A 222 -4.10 -7.20 -24.13
C PRO A 222 -3.72 -7.99 -22.86
N VAL A 223 -4.26 -9.19 -22.69
CA VAL A 223 -4.04 -10.05 -21.51
C VAL A 223 -2.79 -10.90 -21.70
N SER A 224 -1.90 -10.90 -20.71
CA SER A 224 -0.67 -11.71 -20.71
C SER A 224 -0.77 -12.97 -19.87
N GLN A 225 -1.44 -12.89 -18.72
CA GLN A 225 -1.65 -14.00 -17.79
C GLN A 225 -3.06 -13.89 -17.22
N GLU A 226 -3.72 -15.02 -17.03
CA GLU A 226 -5.05 -15.14 -16.45
C GLU A 226 -5.07 -16.35 -15.52
N GLU A 227 -5.68 -16.19 -14.36
CA GLU A 227 -5.72 -17.16 -13.27
C GLU A 227 -7.14 -17.23 -12.70
N VAL A 228 -7.69 -18.45 -12.64
CA VAL A 228 -8.94 -18.73 -11.93
C VAL A 228 -8.57 -19.21 -10.53
N LEU A 229 -9.01 -18.47 -9.51
CA LEU A 229 -8.68 -18.78 -8.13
C LEU A 229 -9.60 -19.85 -7.56
N SER A 230 -8.99 -20.82 -6.92
CA SER A 230 -9.66 -21.85 -6.12
C SER A 230 -10.24 -21.26 -4.83
N GLY A 231 -11.19 -21.99 -4.22
CA GLY A 231 -11.70 -21.62 -2.90
C GLY A 231 -10.60 -21.56 -1.83
N GLN A 232 -9.56 -22.38 -1.94
CA GLN A 232 -8.43 -22.37 -1.02
C GLN A 232 -7.60 -21.09 -1.17
N GLU A 233 -7.27 -20.67 -2.40
CA GLU A 233 -6.54 -19.43 -2.63
C GLU A 233 -7.33 -18.21 -2.14
N VAL A 234 -8.65 -18.18 -2.37
CA VAL A 234 -9.52 -17.11 -1.84
C VAL A 234 -9.55 -17.10 -0.31
N PHE A 235 -9.53 -18.28 0.33
CA PHE A 235 -9.47 -18.40 1.78
C PHE A 235 -8.13 -17.89 2.33
N ASP A 236 -7.02 -18.31 1.72
CA ASP A 236 -5.67 -17.96 2.12
C ASP A 236 -5.39 -16.47 1.92
N GLU A 237 -5.77 -15.90 0.76
CA GLU A 237 -5.68 -14.47 0.48
C GLU A 237 -6.55 -13.66 1.46
N GLY A 238 -7.76 -14.14 1.78
CA GLY A 238 -8.64 -13.49 2.74
C GLY A 238 -8.02 -13.36 4.14
N ILE A 239 -7.29 -14.39 4.59
CA ILE A 239 -6.52 -14.35 5.84
C ILE A 239 -5.33 -13.41 5.71
N PHE A 240 -4.50 -13.59 4.69
CA PHE A 240 -3.27 -12.84 4.46
C PHE A 240 -3.51 -11.33 4.35
N LEU A 241 -4.53 -10.93 3.57
CA LEU A 241 -4.87 -9.53 3.33
C LEU A 241 -5.54 -8.90 4.55
N GLY A 242 -6.47 -9.62 5.20
CA GLY A 242 -7.18 -9.12 6.37
C GLY A 242 -6.24 -8.84 7.55
N LEU A 243 -5.27 -9.71 7.80
CA LEU A 243 -4.28 -9.53 8.87
C LEU A 243 -3.30 -8.39 8.63
N ARG A 244 -3.02 -8.06 7.37
CA ARG A 244 -2.17 -6.92 6.97
C ARG A 244 -2.88 -5.57 7.02
N ALA A 245 -4.16 -5.54 7.35
CA ALA A 245 -4.97 -4.33 7.29
C ALA A 245 -5.91 -4.19 8.50
N ASN A 246 -7.17 -3.85 8.24
CA ASN A 246 -8.18 -3.52 9.25
C ASN A 246 -8.72 -4.73 10.04
N GLY A 247 -8.11 -5.89 9.86
CA GLY A 247 -8.45 -7.12 10.56
C GLY A 247 -9.23 -8.11 9.72
N LEU A 248 -9.04 -9.37 10.10
CA LEU A 248 -9.67 -10.55 9.52
C LEU A 248 -11.16 -10.62 9.94
N ASP A 249 -12.04 -10.45 8.96
CA ASP A 249 -13.46 -10.81 9.06
C ASP A 249 -13.63 -12.28 8.63
N ARG A 250 -13.62 -13.18 9.61
CA ARG A 250 -13.73 -14.63 9.38
C ARG A 250 -14.99 -14.98 8.60
N ALA A 251 -16.13 -14.41 8.98
CA ALA A 251 -17.41 -14.74 8.34
C ALA A 251 -17.42 -14.31 6.86
N ARG A 252 -16.79 -13.19 6.51
CA ARG A 252 -16.60 -12.77 5.12
C ARG A 252 -15.70 -13.74 4.35
N VAL A 253 -14.56 -14.13 4.92
CA VAL A 253 -13.63 -15.07 4.27
C VAL A 253 -14.32 -16.41 4.00
N GLU A 254 -15.04 -16.95 4.97
CA GLU A 254 -15.77 -18.22 4.80
C GLU A 254 -16.85 -18.14 3.72
N ARG A 255 -17.57 -17.01 3.63
CA ARG A 255 -18.59 -16.80 2.58
C ARG A 255 -17.98 -16.75 1.18
N LEU A 256 -16.86 -16.06 1.01
CA LEU A 256 -16.25 -15.86 -0.31
C LEU A 256 -15.49 -17.08 -0.82
N SER A 257 -14.85 -17.82 0.09
CA SER A 257 -14.09 -19.04 -0.23
C SER A 257 -14.94 -20.31 -0.25
N GLY A 258 -16.05 -20.34 0.51
CA GLY A 258 -16.80 -21.56 0.78
C GLY A 258 -16.13 -22.51 1.79
N ILE A 259 -15.02 -22.09 2.41
CA ILE A 259 -14.22 -22.90 3.35
C ILE A 259 -14.42 -22.36 4.76
N ARG A 260 -14.60 -23.24 5.74
CA ARG A 260 -14.74 -22.88 7.16
C ARG A 260 -13.38 -22.90 7.86
N PHE A 261 -13.19 -22.01 8.83
CA PHE A 261 -12.04 -22.08 9.72
C PHE A 261 -12.06 -23.40 10.50
N THR A 262 -10.89 -24.02 10.62
CA THR A 262 -10.72 -25.26 11.37
C THR A 262 -10.58 -25.00 12.87
N GLY A 263 -10.80 -26.04 13.69
CA GLY A 263 -10.55 -25.96 15.13
C GLY A 263 -9.12 -25.54 15.47
N ARG A 264 -8.14 -25.96 14.65
CA ARG A 264 -6.74 -25.55 14.82
C ARG A 264 -6.56 -24.05 14.59
N GLN A 265 -7.13 -23.50 13.51
CA GLN A 265 -7.05 -22.07 13.22
C GLN A 265 -7.77 -21.25 14.28
N HIS A 266 -8.93 -21.70 14.78
CA HIS A 266 -9.60 -21.06 15.92
C HIS A 266 -8.70 -21.02 17.17
N GLN A 267 -8.00 -22.13 17.47
CA GLN A 267 -7.06 -22.17 18.59
C GLN A 267 -5.88 -21.21 18.35
N THR A 268 -5.27 -21.21 17.17
CA THR A 268 -4.17 -20.29 16.83
C THR A 268 -4.59 -18.82 17.03
N LEU A 269 -5.79 -18.44 16.58
CA LEU A 269 -6.32 -17.10 16.78
C LEU A 269 -6.50 -16.78 18.28
N ALA A 270 -7.04 -17.71 19.06
CA ALA A 270 -7.20 -17.54 20.51
C ALA A 270 -5.84 -17.38 21.22
N ASP A 271 -4.83 -18.16 20.84
CA ASP A 271 -3.48 -18.10 21.39
C ASP A 271 -2.81 -16.74 21.11
N LEU A 272 -3.02 -16.19 19.90
CA LEU A 272 -2.52 -14.86 19.53
C LEU A 272 -3.15 -13.74 20.36
N VAL A 273 -4.45 -13.84 20.66
CA VAL A 273 -5.12 -12.91 21.59
C VAL A 273 -4.57 -13.07 23.00
N GLY A 274 -4.43 -14.31 23.49
CA GLY A 274 -3.86 -14.60 24.80
C GLY A 274 -2.42 -14.09 24.97
N ALA A 275 -1.65 -14.07 23.89
CA ALA A 275 -0.30 -13.52 23.84
C ALA A 275 -0.24 -11.98 23.69
N GLY A 276 -1.39 -11.30 23.54
CA GLY A 276 -1.45 -9.86 23.31
C GLY A 276 -0.96 -9.43 21.92
N LEU A 277 -0.84 -10.36 20.97
CA LEU A 277 -0.42 -10.07 19.59
C LEU A 277 -1.61 -9.64 18.72
N ALA A 278 -2.82 -9.97 19.13
CA ALA A 278 -4.05 -9.58 18.45
C ALA A 278 -5.16 -9.23 19.44
N VAL A 279 -6.19 -8.56 18.93
CA VAL A 279 -7.43 -8.27 19.64
C VAL A 279 -8.62 -8.68 18.78
N GLU A 280 -9.72 -9.04 19.42
CA GLU A 280 -10.99 -9.29 18.74
C GLU A 280 -11.99 -8.20 19.11
N GLU A 281 -12.30 -7.33 18.16
CA GLU A 281 -13.14 -6.14 18.34
C GLU A 281 -14.11 -6.01 17.17
N GLU A 282 -15.37 -5.68 17.45
CA GLU A 282 -16.40 -5.44 16.42
C GLU A 282 -16.55 -6.60 15.40
N GLY A 283 -16.29 -7.84 15.83
CA GLY A 283 -16.36 -9.03 14.98
C GLY A 283 -15.17 -9.21 14.03
N ARG A 284 -14.08 -8.46 14.24
CA ARG A 284 -12.83 -8.59 13.48
C ARG A 284 -11.68 -8.98 14.39
N PHE A 285 -10.82 -9.85 13.87
CA PHE A 285 -9.53 -10.16 14.49
C PHE A 285 -8.47 -9.21 13.94
N ARG A 286 -7.89 -8.36 14.80
CA ARG A 286 -6.92 -7.32 14.40
C ARG A 286 -5.59 -7.57 15.09
N LEU A 287 -4.50 -7.40 14.35
CA LEU A 287 -3.17 -7.41 14.95
C LEU A 287 -2.96 -6.15 15.79
N THR A 288 -2.31 -6.32 16.93
CA THR A 288 -1.73 -5.20 17.68
C THR A 288 -0.46 -4.72 16.99
N PRO A 289 0.12 -3.58 17.39
CA PRO A 289 1.46 -3.17 16.97
C PRO A 289 2.50 -4.30 17.02
N ALA A 290 2.55 -5.05 18.12
CA ALA A 290 3.47 -6.19 18.26
C ALA A 290 3.13 -7.35 17.31
N GLY A 291 1.85 -7.57 17.02
CA GLY A 291 1.41 -8.56 16.03
C GLY A 291 1.84 -8.21 14.60
N PHE A 292 1.76 -6.92 14.23
CA PHE A 292 2.15 -6.46 12.90
C PHE A 292 3.63 -6.71 12.58
N VAL A 293 4.52 -6.58 13.58
CA VAL A 293 5.97 -6.83 13.42
C VAL A 293 6.25 -8.26 12.95
N ILE A 294 5.43 -9.22 13.35
CA ILE A 294 5.56 -10.64 13.00
C ILE A 294 4.38 -11.14 12.15
N CYS A 295 3.73 -10.24 11.41
CA CYS A 295 2.51 -10.56 10.64
C CYS A 295 2.73 -11.73 9.68
N ASP A 296 3.89 -11.81 9.01
CA ASP A 296 4.20 -12.85 8.04
C ASP A 296 4.23 -14.24 8.69
N GLU A 297 4.86 -14.35 9.86
CA GLU A 297 4.92 -15.57 10.66
C GLU A 297 3.53 -15.97 11.19
N ILE A 298 2.71 -14.99 11.59
CA ILE A 298 1.31 -15.22 12.00
C ILE A 298 0.49 -15.78 10.83
N CYS A 299 0.63 -15.18 9.63
CA CYS A 299 -0.03 -15.68 8.43
C CYS A 299 0.40 -17.11 8.14
N ALA A 300 1.71 -17.41 8.12
CA ALA A 300 2.21 -18.75 7.85
C ALA A 300 1.56 -19.80 8.77
N ARG A 301 1.46 -19.54 10.08
CA ARG A 301 0.82 -20.46 11.06
C ARG A 301 -0.65 -20.74 10.78
N LEU A 302 -1.36 -19.77 10.22
CA LEU A 302 -2.79 -19.90 9.88
C LEU A 302 -3.04 -20.59 8.54
N LEU A 303 -2.10 -20.45 7.60
CA LEU A 303 -2.18 -21.00 6.24
C LEU A 303 -1.64 -22.43 6.12
N VAL A 304 -0.87 -22.93 7.09
CA VAL A 304 -0.41 -24.33 7.08
C VAL A 304 -1.64 -25.28 7.11
N PRO A 305 -1.67 -26.39 6.36
CA PRO A 305 -2.74 -27.41 6.46
C PRO A 305 -2.78 -28.10 7.81
#